data_AF-A0A5E4AQT4-F1
#
_entry.id   AF-A0A5E4AQT4-F1
#
_cell.length_a   1.000
_cell.length_b   1.000
_cell.length_c   1.000
_cell.angle_alpha   90.00
_cell.angle_beta   90.00
_cell.angle_gamma   90.00
#
_symmetry.space_group_name_H-M   'P 1'
#
loop_
_entity.id
_entity.type
_entity.pdbx_description
1 polymer ?
#
loop_
_entity_poly.entity_id
_entity_poly.type
_entity_poly.pdbx_seq_one_letter_code
_entity_poly.pdbx_strand_id
1 'polypeptide(L)'
;MVSMGRKMTSQSACSWEKTHSFLKTAMGVRLLWGVALCFLAVGLVDTGVTQTPRFLVKRMGEKAVLECLQDMDYERMFWYRQDPGLGLRLIYFSYDADNNDKGDIPEGYSVSRKKRERFSLILESASFTQTALYLCACSKATVLHSHSLPAQKRK
;
A
#
# COMPACT_ATOMS: atom_id res chain seq x y z
N MET A 1 40.80 -12.87 8.69
CA MET A 1 41.85 -11.88 8.36
C MET A 1 41.43 -11.23 7.04
N VAL A 2 41.22 -9.92 6.91
CA VAL A 2 41.98 -8.74 7.42
C VAL A 2 41.03 -7.68 8.05
N SER A 3 41.56 -6.64 8.72
CA SER A 3 40.87 -5.47 9.35
C SER A 3 41.37 -4.17 8.66
N MET A 4 40.77 -2.97 8.67
CA MET A 4 39.88 -2.21 9.59
C MET A 4 38.68 -1.58 8.81
N GLY A 5 37.72 -0.81 9.35
CA GLY A 5 37.49 -0.29 10.71
C GLY A 5 37.54 1.26 10.83
N ARG A 6 36.43 1.96 10.53
CA ARG A 6 35.99 3.22 11.21
C ARG A 6 34.63 3.76 10.72
N LYS A 7 33.96 4.53 11.58
CA LYS A 7 32.72 5.30 11.28
C LYS A 7 32.98 6.37 10.21
N MET A 8 31.96 6.65 9.39
CA MET A 8 31.90 7.86 8.57
C MET A 8 30.75 8.76 9.08
N THR A 9 31.10 9.98 9.48
CA THR A 9 30.16 11.01 9.94
C THR A 9 29.58 11.82 8.78
N SER A 10 28.39 12.39 9.03
CA SER A 10 27.71 13.38 8.18
C SER A 10 28.64 14.51 7.69
N GLN A 11 28.48 14.87 6.41
CA GLN A 11 28.58 16.26 5.95
C GLN A 11 27.95 16.40 4.56
N SER A 12 26.79 17.06 4.48
CA SER A 12 26.24 17.64 3.26
C SER A 12 26.72 19.07 3.12
N ALA A 13 27.18 19.46 1.92
CA ALA A 13 27.54 20.82 1.60
C ALA A 13 26.28 21.68 1.35
N CYS A 14 26.26 22.92 1.83
CA CYS A 14 26.50 24.08 0.95
C CYS A 14 26.54 25.38 1.76
N SER A 15 27.48 26.26 1.41
CA SER A 15 27.51 27.64 1.89
C SER A 15 26.68 28.53 0.97
N TRP A 16 25.81 29.36 1.54
CA TRP A 16 25.36 30.60 0.93
C TRP A 16 25.15 31.64 2.03
N GLU A 17 25.81 32.78 1.88
CA GLU A 17 25.75 33.88 2.83
C GLU A 17 24.41 34.62 2.75
N LYS A 18 23.88 35.06 3.89
CA LYS A 18 23.85 36.50 4.20
C LYS A 18 23.34 36.80 5.60
N THR A 19 24.08 37.70 6.26
CA THR A 19 23.81 38.29 7.57
C THR A 19 22.46 39.00 7.62
N HIS A 20 21.67 38.73 8.66
CA HIS A 20 20.65 39.69 9.13
C HIS A 20 20.48 39.67 10.65
N SER A 21 20.83 40.81 11.25
CA SER A 21 20.48 41.32 12.60
C SER A 21 20.48 40.39 13.83
N PHE A 22 21.38 40.70 14.76
CA PHE A 22 21.20 40.47 16.20
C PHE A 22 19.88 41.09 16.74
N LEU A 23 19.47 40.65 17.94
CA LEU A 23 18.28 41.03 18.72
C LEU A 23 16.90 40.53 18.23
N LYS A 24 16.47 39.39 18.80
CA LYS A 24 15.29 39.32 19.69
C LYS A 24 15.21 37.96 20.40
N THR A 25 15.95 37.86 21.51
CA THR A 25 15.97 36.71 22.42
C THR A 25 14.58 36.47 23.06
N ALA A 26 14.34 35.25 23.56
CA ALA A 26 13.23 34.81 24.40
C ALA A 26 11.88 34.36 23.76
N MET A 27 11.47 34.80 22.57
CA MET A 27 10.19 34.30 21.98
C MET A 27 10.32 33.06 21.08
N GLY A 28 11.47 32.84 20.43
CA GLY A 28 11.64 31.74 19.46
C GLY A 28 11.66 30.33 20.08
N VAL A 29 12.14 30.19 21.32
CA VAL A 29 12.35 28.87 21.96
C VAL A 29 11.04 28.10 22.18
N ARG A 30 9.93 28.80 22.48
CA ARG A 30 8.61 28.16 22.65
C ARG A 30 7.99 27.73 21.32
N LEU A 31 8.19 28.50 20.25
CA LEU A 31 7.69 28.16 18.91
C LEU A 31 8.39 26.90 18.36
N LEU A 32 9.71 26.82 18.53
CA LEU A 32 10.52 25.70 18.04
C LEU A 32 10.15 24.37 18.72
N TRP A 33 9.82 24.38 20.01
CA TRP A 33 9.31 23.18 20.70
C TRP A 33 7.94 22.76 20.14
N GLY A 34 7.02 23.71 19.93
CA GLY A 34 5.70 23.42 19.37
C GLY A 34 5.77 22.76 17.98
N VAL A 35 6.60 23.32 17.09
CA VAL A 35 6.83 22.78 15.74
C VAL A 35 7.47 21.39 15.79
N ALA A 36 8.46 21.16 16.66
CA ALA A 36 9.07 19.84 16.83
C ALA A 36 8.07 18.79 17.35
N LEU A 37 7.17 19.18 18.26
CA LEU A 37 6.12 18.29 18.77
C LEU A 37 5.11 17.90 17.68
N CYS A 38 4.76 18.82 16.78
CA CYS A 38 3.88 18.53 15.65
C CYS A 38 4.45 17.47 14.69
N PHE A 39 5.76 17.45 14.46
CA PHE A 39 6.40 16.42 13.62
C PHE A 39 6.41 15.01 14.25
N LEU A 40 6.39 14.92 15.58
CA LEU A 40 6.28 13.64 16.30
C LEU A 40 4.84 13.13 16.38
N ALA A 41 3.85 13.99 16.13
CA ALA A 41 2.43 13.67 16.24
C ALA A 41 1.77 13.22 14.91
N VAL A 42 2.54 13.07 13.82
CA VAL A 42 2.09 12.36 12.61
C VAL A 42 2.18 10.85 12.85
N GLY A 43 1.42 10.38 13.86
CA GLY A 43 1.14 8.96 14.00
C GLY A 43 0.40 8.48 12.76
N LEU A 44 0.69 7.25 12.30
CA LEU A 44 -0.07 6.62 11.22
C LEU A 44 -1.56 6.67 11.57
N VAL A 45 -2.32 7.45 10.81
CA VAL A 45 -3.77 7.29 10.76
C VAL A 45 -4.01 5.90 10.25
N ASP A 46 -4.78 5.12 11.02
CA ASP A 46 -4.93 3.69 10.79
C ASP A 46 -5.46 3.45 9.38
N THR A 47 -4.77 2.59 8.64
CA THR A 47 -5.18 2.25 7.29
C THR A 47 -6.36 1.30 7.40
N GLY A 48 -7.53 1.67 6.86
CA GLY A 48 -8.76 0.86 6.87
C GLY A 48 -8.68 -0.50 6.13
N VAL A 49 -7.47 -0.95 5.84
CA VAL A 49 -7.09 -2.29 5.40
C VAL A 49 -5.83 -2.73 6.16
N THR A 50 -5.88 -3.90 6.81
CA THR A 50 -4.72 -4.58 7.40
C THR A 50 -4.34 -5.81 6.56
N GLN A 51 -3.09 -5.88 6.12
CA GLN A 51 -2.55 -7.04 5.38
C GLN A 51 -1.58 -7.88 6.22
N THR A 52 -1.75 -9.20 6.19
CA THR A 52 -0.96 -10.17 6.96
C THR A 52 -0.58 -11.40 6.12
N PRO A 53 0.68 -11.87 6.18
CA PRO A 53 1.86 -11.21 6.74
C PRO A 53 2.37 -10.08 5.84
N ARG A 54 3.13 -9.14 6.42
CA ARG A 54 3.79 -8.04 5.67
C ARG A 54 4.91 -8.53 4.73
N PHE A 55 5.57 -9.62 5.10
CA PHE A 55 6.60 -10.28 4.31
C PHE A 55 6.36 -11.79 4.36
N LEU A 56 6.38 -12.46 3.22
CA LEU A 56 6.19 -13.90 3.11
C LEU A 56 7.30 -14.51 2.26
N VAL A 57 8.09 -15.40 2.85
CA VAL A 57 9.09 -16.20 2.14
C VAL A 57 8.63 -17.66 2.23
N LYS A 58 8.52 -18.31 1.07
CA LYS A 58 8.08 -19.69 0.91
C LYS A 58 8.99 -20.42 -0.06
N ARG A 59 9.13 -21.73 0.11
CA ARG A 59 9.84 -22.56 -0.88
C ARG A 59 8.92 -22.78 -2.09
N MET A 60 9.53 -23.01 -3.25
CA MET A 60 8.78 -23.39 -4.45
C MET A 60 7.95 -24.65 -4.15
N GLY A 61 6.69 -24.68 -4.58
CA GLY A 61 5.75 -25.77 -4.32
C GLY A 61 4.99 -25.67 -2.99
N GLU A 62 5.39 -24.79 -2.06
CA GLU A 62 4.64 -24.61 -0.80
C GLU A 62 3.40 -23.73 -1.00
N LYS A 63 2.33 -24.05 -0.25
CA LYS A 63 1.15 -23.18 -0.16
C LYS A 63 1.50 -21.85 0.52
N ALA A 64 1.12 -20.75 -0.11
CA ALA A 64 1.22 -19.40 0.43
C ALA A 64 -0.18 -18.80 0.57
N VAL A 65 -0.42 -18.07 1.66
CA VAL A 65 -1.68 -17.37 1.92
C VAL A 65 -1.36 -15.96 2.39
N LEU A 66 -2.02 -14.99 1.78
CA LEU A 66 -2.01 -13.59 2.18
C LEU A 66 -3.43 -13.23 2.61
N GLU A 67 -3.58 -12.68 3.80
CA GLU A 67 -4.86 -12.22 4.33
C GLU A 67 -4.95 -10.71 4.25
N CYS A 68 -6.13 -10.23 3.88
CA CYS A 68 -6.51 -8.83 3.92
C CYS A 68 -7.75 -8.69 4.79
N LEU A 69 -7.69 -7.78 5.75
CA LEU A 69 -8.76 -7.46 6.69
C LEU A 69 -9.17 -5.99 6.51
N GLN A 70 -10.45 -5.65 6.66
CA GLN A 70 -10.94 -4.26 6.65
C GLN A 70 -12.02 -4.07 7.72
N ASP A 71 -12.03 -2.89 8.34
CA ASP A 71 -12.88 -2.49 9.47
C ASP A 71 -13.96 -1.46 9.07
N MET A 72 -14.02 -1.09 7.79
CA MET A 72 -14.83 0.00 7.26
C MET A 72 -16.21 -0.43 6.71
N ASP A 73 -16.54 -1.72 6.79
CA ASP A 73 -17.68 -2.39 6.13
C ASP A 73 -17.83 -2.03 4.63
N TYR A 74 -16.70 -1.94 3.92
CA TYR A 74 -16.71 -1.69 2.48
C TYR A 74 -17.08 -2.96 1.71
N GLU A 75 -18.06 -2.84 0.82
CA GLU A 75 -18.62 -4.00 0.10
C GLU A 75 -17.56 -4.62 -0.81
N ARG A 76 -16.72 -3.81 -1.48
CA ARG A 76 -15.78 -4.31 -2.48
C ARG A 76 -14.36 -4.45 -1.94
N MET A 77 -13.68 -5.54 -2.29
CA MET A 77 -12.27 -5.78 -1.97
C MET A 77 -11.49 -6.28 -3.20
N PHE A 78 -10.19 -5.97 -3.24
CA PHE A 78 -9.33 -6.15 -4.41
C PHE A 78 -7.96 -6.68 -3.98
N TRP A 79 -7.41 -7.62 -4.76
CA TRP A 79 -6.04 -8.07 -4.66
C TRP A 79 -5.26 -7.68 -5.91
N TYR A 80 -4.22 -6.87 -5.72
CA TYR A 80 -3.30 -6.44 -6.76
C TYR A 80 -1.93 -7.05 -6.58
N ARG A 81 -1.22 -7.20 -7.70
CA ARG A 81 0.22 -7.40 -7.76
C ARG A 81 0.90 -6.13 -8.30
N GLN A 82 2.09 -5.86 -7.80
CA GLN A 82 3.03 -4.90 -8.38
C GLN A 82 4.39 -5.57 -8.56
N ASP A 83 4.93 -5.51 -9.77
CA ASP A 83 6.28 -5.95 -10.11
C ASP A 83 7.13 -4.73 -10.50
N PRO A 84 8.46 -4.74 -10.35
CA PRO A 84 9.30 -3.58 -10.65
C PRO A 84 9.13 -3.08 -12.09
N GLY A 85 8.83 -1.78 -12.26
CA GLY A 85 8.60 -1.16 -13.56
C GLY A 85 7.24 -1.47 -14.21
N LEU A 86 6.42 -2.34 -13.61
CA LEU A 86 5.03 -2.59 -14.02
C LEU A 86 4.07 -1.85 -13.08
N GLY A 87 2.93 -1.43 -13.63
CA GLY A 87 1.84 -0.85 -12.84
C GLY A 87 1.17 -1.88 -11.93
N LEU A 88 0.16 -1.43 -11.18
CA LEU A 88 -0.73 -2.37 -10.47
C LEU A 88 -1.48 -3.22 -11.50
N ARG A 89 -1.50 -4.54 -11.26
CA ARG A 89 -2.28 -5.50 -12.05
C ARG A 89 -3.25 -6.23 -11.13
N LEU A 90 -4.52 -6.28 -11.50
CA LEU A 90 -5.56 -6.89 -10.68
C LEU A 90 -5.47 -8.42 -10.79
N ILE A 91 -5.37 -9.10 -9.66
CA ILE A 91 -5.36 -10.57 -9.59
C ILE A 91 -6.80 -11.07 -9.51
N TYR A 92 -7.53 -10.59 -8.50
CA TYR A 92 -8.92 -10.90 -8.21
C TYR A 92 -9.58 -9.72 -7.50
N PHE A 93 -10.89 -9.63 -7.60
CA PHE A 93 -11.70 -8.70 -6.83
C PHE A 93 -12.99 -9.38 -6.36
N SER A 94 -13.76 -8.67 -5.55
CA SER A 94 -14.99 -9.18 -4.97
C SER A 94 -15.96 -8.05 -4.70
N TYR A 95 -17.25 -8.27 -5.00
CA TYR A 95 -18.32 -7.29 -4.78
C TYR A 95 -18.98 -7.40 -3.39
N ASP A 96 -19.01 -8.60 -2.81
CA ASP A 96 -19.52 -8.91 -1.46
C ASP A 96 -18.97 -10.29 -1.02
N ALA A 97 -19.28 -10.76 0.18
CA ALA A 97 -18.98 -12.11 0.63
C ALA A 97 -19.48 -13.17 -0.39
N ASP A 98 -18.64 -14.17 -0.63
CA ASP A 98 -18.81 -15.26 -1.61
C ASP A 98 -19.00 -14.85 -3.08
N ASN A 99 -18.97 -13.55 -3.41
CA ASN A 99 -19.02 -13.02 -4.76
C ASN A 99 -17.62 -12.54 -5.20
N ASN A 100 -16.85 -13.40 -5.87
CA ASN A 100 -15.47 -13.16 -6.28
C ASN A 100 -15.30 -13.29 -7.80
N ASP A 101 -14.64 -12.30 -8.41
CA ASP A 101 -14.41 -12.21 -9.86
C ASP A 101 -12.90 -12.10 -10.19
N LYS A 102 -12.56 -12.58 -11.38
CA LYS A 102 -11.18 -12.59 -11.91
C LYS A 102 -10.74 -11.21 -12.36
N GLY A 103 -9.49 -10.84 -12.04
CA GLY A 103 -8.84 -9.64 -12.56
C GLY A 103 -8.15 -9.86 -13.91
N ASP A 104 -7.11 -9.06 -14.17
CA ASP A 104 -6.28 -9.09 -15.38
C ASP A 104 -5.35 -10.32 -15.43
N ILE A 105 -4.93 -10.83 -14.26
CA ILE A 105 -3.94 -11.91 -14.10
C ILE A 105 -4.34 -12.94 -13.02
N PRO A 106 -5.48 -13.64 -13.16
CA PRO A 106 -5.99 -14.58 -12.18
C PRO A 106 -5.24 -15.94 -12.14
N GLU A 107 -4.40 -16.24 -13.13
CA GLU A 107 -3.77 -17.56 -13.30
C GLU A 107 -2.78 -17.90 -12.17
N GLY A 108 -2.91 -19.09 -11.60
CA GLY A 108 -2.05 -19.55 -10.49
C GLY A 108 -2.44 -19.02 -9.11
N TYR A 109 -3.58 -18.31 -8.99
CA TYR A 109 -4.13 -17.84 -7.73
C TYR A 109 -5.55 -18.38 -7.50
N SER A 110 -5.91 -18.54 -6.24
CA SER A 110 -7.28 -18.70 -5.76
C SER A 110 -7.56 -17.66 -4.68
N VAL A 111 -8.84 -17.38 -4.41
CA VAL A 111 -9.26 -16.44 -3.35
C VAL A 111 -10.37 -17.02 -2.49
N SER A 112 -10.51 -16.50 -1.28
CA SER A 112 -11.60 -16.83 -0.36
C SER A 112 -12.10 -15.56 0.32
N ARG A 113 -13.41 -15.30 0.24
CA ARG A 113 -14.07 -14.16 0.90
C ARG A 113 -15.35 -14.60 1.60
N LYS A 114 -15.22 -15.32 2.71
CA LYS A 114 -16.37 -15.84 3.48
C LYS A 114 -17.07 -14.80 4.34
N LYS A 115 -16.49 -13.60 4.50
CA LYS A 115 -17.08 -12.45 5.18
C LYS A 115 -16.61 -11.15 4.54
N ARG A 116 -17.36 -10.06 4.69
CA ARG A 116 -17.04 -8.76 4.08
C ARG A 116 -15.70 -8.19 4.52
N GLU A 117 -15.35 -8.45 5.77
CA GLU A 117 -14.17 -7.93 6.46
C GLU A 117 -12.89 -8.68 6.10
N ARG A 118 -12.95 -9.86 5.44
CA ARG A 118 -11.76 -10.69 5.15
C ARG A 118 -11.73 -11.20 3.71
N PHE A 119 -10.67 -10.85 2.98
CA PHE A 119 -10.37 -11.38 1.65
C PHE A 119 -8.98 -12.03 1.61
N SER A 120 -8.93 -13.35 1.51
CA SER A 120 -7.67 -14.11 1.45
C SER A 120 -7.27 -14.40 0.01
N LEU A 121 -6.02 -14.11 -0.36
CA LEU A 121 -5.38 -14.54 -1.59
C LEU A 121 -4.51 -15.76 -1.31
N ILE A 122 -4.62 -16.77 -2.16
CA ILE A 122 -4.03 -18.09 -1.94
C ILE A 122 -3.23 -18.48 -3.21
N LEU A 123 -2.00 -18.92 -3.00
CA LEU A 123 -1.20 -19.61 -4.00
C LEU A 123 -1.09 -21.05 -3.52
N GLU A 124 -1.78 -21.98 -4.19
CA GLU A 124 -1.79 -23.39 -3.79
C GLU A 124 -0.39 -24.04 -3.89
N SER A 125 0.43 -23.56 -4.82
CA SER A 125 1.81 -23.98 -5.05
C SER A 125 2.62 -22.76 -5.49
N ALA A 126 3.49 -22.24 -4.62
CA ALA A 126 4.24 -21.02 -4.90
C ALA A 126 5.31 -21.21 -5.99
N SER A 127 5.37 -20.28 -6.94
CA SER A 127 6.36 -20.21 -8.03
C SER A 127 7.29 -18.98 -7.90
N PHE A 128 8.50 -19.06 -8.45
CA PHE A 128 9.40 -17.89 -8.60
C PHE A 128 8.78 -16.77 -9.46
N THR A 129 7.99 -17.13 -10.47
CA THR A 129 7.22 -16.14 -11.26
C THR A 129 6.17 -15.42 -10.43
N GLN A 130 5.87 -15.93 -9.23
CA GLN A 130 4.94 -15.33 -8.29
C GLN A 130 5.61 -14.47 -7.20
N THR A 131 6.93 -14.21 -7.28
CA THR A 131 7.61 -13.26 -6.38
C THR A 131 7.36 -11.81 -6.79
N ALA A 132 6.52 -11.08 -6.04
CA ALA A 132 6.14 -9.69 -6.30
C ALA A 132 5.68 -8.99 -5.01
N LEU A 133 5.40 -7.69 -5.07
CA LEU A 133 4.65 -6.98 -4.02
C LEU A 133 3.15 -7.24 -4.22
N TYR A 134 2.45 -7.56 -3.13
CA TYR A 134 1.02 -7.82 -3.13
C TYR A 134 0.30 -6.77 -2.29
N LEU A 135 -0.70 -6.12 -2.87
CA LEU A 135 -1.43 -5.00 -2.27
C LEU A 135 -2.92 -5.33 -2.24
N CYS A 136 -3.56 -5.07 -1.11
CA CYS A 136 -5.00 -5.17 -0.97
C CYS A 136 -5.63 -3.77 -0.88
N ALA A 137 -6.83 -3.63 -1.42
CA ALA A 137 -7.64 -2.43 -1.26
C ALA A 137 -9.10 -2.80 -1.00
N CYS A 138 -9.86 -1.87 -0.45
CA CYS A 138 -11.32 -1.96 -0.33
C CYS A 138 -11.99 -0.67 -0.84
N SER A 139 -13.23 -0.75 -1.29
CA SER A 139 -14.03 0.44 -1.65
C SER A 139 -15.52 0.21 -1.42
N LYS A 140 -16.23 1.31 -1.12
CA LYS A 140 -17.70 1.29 -1.12
C LYS A 140 -18.24 0.97 -2.51
N ALA A 141 -19.43 0.38 -2.59
CA ALA A 141 -20.16 0.25 -3.84
C ALA A 141 -20.43 1.64 -4.46
N THR A 142 -20.01 1.84 -5.71
CA THR A 142 -20.32 3.04 -6.48
C THR A 142 -21.50 2.75 -7.39
N VAL A 143 -22.62 3.46 -7.19
CA VAL A 143 -23.75 3.43 -8.13
C VAL A 143 -23.25 3.88 -9.50
N LEU A 144 -23.38 3.01 -10.51
CA LEU A 144 -23.07 3.37 -11.89
C LEU A 144 -24.14 4.33 -12.39
N HIS A 145 -23.88 5.64 -12.35
CA HIS A 145 -24.73 6.62 -13.00
C HIS A 145 -24.62 6.44 -14.51
N SER A 146 -25.58 5.71 -15.10
CA SER A 146 -25.61 5.40 -16.53
C SER A 146 -25.98 6.65 -17.33
N HIS A 147 -25.00 7.54 -17.54
CA HIS A 147 -25.11 8.55 -18.58
C HIS A 147 -25.13 7.84 -19.93
N SER A 148 -26.31 7.82 -20.54
CA SER A 148 -26.59 7.20 -21.83
C SER A 148 -25.68 7.79 -22.90
N LEU A 149 -24.80 6.95 -23.47
CA LEU A 149 -24.03 7.33 -24.66
C LEU A 149 -25.03 7.64 -25.79
N PRO A 150 -24.98 8.84 -26.40
CA PRO A 150 -25.89 9.19 -27.48
C PRO A 150 -25.63 8.28 -28.68
N ALA A 151 -26.65 7.51 -29.07
CA ALA A 151 -26.55 6.58 -30.18
C ALA A 151 -26.20 7.31 -31.48
N GLN A 152 -24.98 7.09 -31.98
CA GLN A 152 -24.50 7.69 -33.22
C GLN A 152 -25.24 7.06 -34.41
N LYS A 153 -26.34 7.69 -34.84
CA LYS A 153 -27.05 7.31 -36.07
C LYS A 153 -26.10 7.44 -37.26
N ARG A 154 -25.84 6.33 -37.94
CA ARG A 154 -25.26 6.36 -39.30
C ARG A 154 -26.25 7.04 -40.25
N LYS A 155 -25.72 7.87 -41.13
CA LYS A 155 -26.40 8.41 -42.32
C LYS A 155 -26.21 7.43 -43.48
#